data_AF-A0A7S1RP73-F1
#
_entry.id   AF-A0A7S1RP73-F1
#
_cell.length_a   1.000
_cell.length_b   1.000
_cell.length_c   1.000
_cell.angle_alpha   90.00
_cell.angle_beta   90.00
_cell.angle_gamma   90.00
#
_symmetry.space_group_name_H-M   'P 1'
#
loop_
_entity.id
_entity.type
_entity.pdbx_description
1 polymer ?
#
loop_
_entity_poly.entity_id
_entity_poly.type
_entity_poly.pdbx_seq_one_letter_code
_entity_poly.pdbx_strand_id
1 'polypeptide(L)'
;EGRYKERTLQDVVAWYRAQNVSIADTDVYFFDDKAANVIPLRGTGFNARQVSCGTRDTSPYFNLTHPSESGVVGFCGAGVDEVLPSKGVALCSPAQAGRADSWEGAAALLYA
;
A
#
# COMPACT_ATOMS: atom_id res chain seq x y z
N GLU A 1 6.83 10.23 -11.20
CA GLU A 1 6.29 10.39 -9.84
C GLU A 1 7.11 9.54 -8.87
N GLY A 2 7.35 9.98 -7.63
CA GLY A 2 7.93 9.17 -6.55
C GLY A 2 9.11 9.77 -5.80
N ARG A 3 10.01 10.49 -6.48
CA ARG A 3 11.26 11.05 -5.92
C ARG A 3 11.11 12.10 -4.81
N TYR A 4 9.89 12.49 -4.47
CA TYR A 4 9.64 13.54 -3.48
C TYR A 4 8.93 13.04 -2.24
N LYS A 5 8.23 11.90 -2.28
CA LYS A 5 7.43 11.43 -1.13
C LYS A 5 8.30 11.02 0.05
N GLU A 6 9.43 10.36 -0.21
CA GLU A 6 10.43 10.02 0.81
C GLU A 6 10.93 11.25 1.58
N ARG A 7 11.22 12.35 0.86
CA ARG A 7 11.68 13.60 1.43
C ARG A 7 10.57 14.31 2.19
N THR A 8 9.36 14.32 1.64
CA THR A 8 8.19 14.88 2.33
C THR A 8 7.95 14.24 3.71
N LEU A 9 8.13 12.92 3.84
CA LEU A 9 8.00 12.25 5.13
C LEU A 9 9.05 12.74 6.14
N GLN A 10 10.29 12.88 5.71
CA GLN A 10 11.37 13.42 6.55
C GLN A 10 11.07 14.86 6.97
N ASP A 11 10.57 15.68 6.06
CA ASP A 11 10.21 17.08 6.33
C ASP A 11 9.05 17.18 7.34
N VAL A 12 8.04 16.31 7.23
CA VAL A 12 6.91 16.24 8.20
C VAL A 12 7.41 15.85 9.59
N VAL A 13 8.25 14.84 9.70
CA VAL A 13 8.83 14.42 10.99
C VAL A 13 9.72 15.52 11.57
N ALA A 14 10.52 16.18 10.74
CA ALA A 14 11.35 17.31 11.14
C ALA A 14 10.50 18.49 11.64
N TRP A 15 9.34 18.75 11.02
CA TRP A 15 8.41 19.77 11.49
C TRP A 15 7.87 19.47 12.90
N TYR A 16 7.45 18.23 13.18
CA TYR A 16 7.03 17.83 14.53
C TYR A 16 8.15 18.00 15.56
N ARG A 17 9.38 17.62 15.21
CA ARG A 17 10.55 17.83 16.07
C ARG A 17 10.76 19.30 16.41
N ALA A 18 10.58 20.20 15.44
CA ALA A 18 10.65 21.65 15.66
C ALA A 18 9.54 22.18 16.58
N GLN A 19 8.44 21.45 16.75
CA GLN A 19 7.37 21.75 17.71
C GLN A 19 7.59 21.08 19.09
N ASN A 20 8.81 20.60 19.38
CA ASN A 20 9.13 19.79 20.57
C ASN A 20 8.33 18.48 20.67
N VAL A 21 7.84 17.96 19.55
CA VAL A 21 7.18 16.65 19.47
C VAL A 21 8.14 15.65 18.84
N SER A 22 8.58 14.65 19.60
CA SER A 22 9.46 13.60 19.10
C SER A 22 8.65 12.41 18.59
N ILE A 23 8.85 12.08 17.31
CA ILE A 23 8.35 10.85 16.69
C ILE A 23 9.58 10.03 16.31
N ALA A 24 9.70 8.83 16.85
CA ALA A 24 10.76 7.91 16.47
C ALA A 24 10.57 7.48 15.01
N ASP A 25 11.64 7.39 14.24
CA ASP A 25 11.57 6.97 12.83
C ASP A 25 10.88 5.60 12.71
N THR A 26 11.12 4.72 13.68
CA THR A 26 10.49 3.40 13.77
C THR A 26 8.97 3.44 13.97
N ASP A 27 8.40 4.57 14.39
CA ASP A 27 6.95 4.75 14.61
C ASP A 27 6.29 5.59 13.51
N VAL A 28 7.01 5.84 12.41
CA VAL A 28 6.48 6.43 11.19
C VAL A 28 6.05 5.32 10.23
N TYR A 29 4.82 5.41 9.72
CA TYR A 29 4.23 4.43 8.80
C TYR A 29 3.70 5.12 7.55
N PHE A 30 4.16 4.67 6.38
CA PHE A 30 3.77 5.18 5.07
C PHE A 30 3.02 4.11 4.26
N PHE A 31 1.88 4.48 3.67
CA PHE A 31 1.05 3.59 2.86
C PHE A 31 0.81 4.21 1.49
N ASP A 32 1.05 3.46 0.42
CA ASP A 32 0.89 3.96 -0.96
C ASP A 32 0.59 2.81 -1.92
N ASP A 33 -0.21 3.06 -2.97
CA ASP A 33 -0.60 2.05 -3.94
C ASP A 33 0.48 1.79 -5.01
N LYS A 34 1.44 2.71 -5.15
CA LYS A 34 2.56 2.57 -6.11
C LYS A 34 3.83 2.09 -5.41
N ALA A 35 4.33 0.93 -5.81
CA ALA A 35 5.60 0.38 -5.32
C ALA A 35 6.77 1.38 -5.41
N ALA A 36 6.82 2.21 -6.46
CA ALA A 36 7.84 3.24 -6.66
C ALA A 36 7.88 4.33 -5.57
N ASN A 37 6.78 4.53 -4.84
CA ASN A 37 6.71 5.45 -3.69
C ASN A 37 7.13 4.75 -2.39
N VAL A 38 7.03 3.43 -2.32
CA VAL A 38 7.26 2.61 -1.11
C VAL A 38 8.71 2.14 -1.01
N ILE A 39 9.28 1.66 -2.12
CA ILE A 39 10.67 1.14 -2.18
C ILE A 39 11.72 2.11 -1.63
N PRO A 40 11.67 3.43 -1.94
CA PRO A 40 12.71 4.35 -1.50
C PRO A 40 12.82 4.52 0.01
N LEU A 41 11.83 4.10 0.81
CA LEU A 41 11.93 4.19 2.27
C LEU A 41 12.84 3.11 2.88
N ARG A 42 13.35 2.16 2.09
CA ARG A 42 14.31 1.16 2.58
C ARG A 42 15.55 1.86 3.14
N GLY A 43 15.92 1.50 4.37
CA GLY A 43 17.10 2.06 5.04
C GLY A 43 16.89 3.43 5.68
N THR A 44 15.70 4.04 5.56
CA THR A 44 15.40 5.33 6.21
C THR A 44 15.09 5.21 7.70
N GLY A 45 14.79 4.00 8.19
CA GLY A 45 14.26 3.76 9.53
C GLY A 45 12.73 3.86 9.62
N PHE A 46 12.08 4.47 8.63
CA PHE A 46 10.62 4.49 8.50
C PHE A 46 10.06 3.14 8.02
N ASN A 47 8.79 2.91 8.31
CA ASN A 47 8.05 1.77 7.79
C ASN A 47 7.23 2.17 6.57
N ALA A 48 7.12 1.27 5.61
CA ALA A 48 6.38 1.52 4.38
C ALA A 48 5.65 0.27 3.90
N ARG A 49 4.43 0.42 3.39
CA ARG A 49 3.65 -0.69 2.87
C ARG A 49 2.94 -0.32 1.59
N GLN A 50 3.11 -1.14 0.57
CA GLN A 50 2.25 -1.05 -0.60
C GLN A 50 0.86 -1.57 -0.26
N VAL A 51 -0.15 -0.78 -0.58
CA VAL A 51 -1.57 -1.07 -0.35
C VAL A 51 -2.33 -1.19 -1.67
N SER A 52 -3.58 -1.61 -1.60
CA SER A 52 -4.43 -1.92 -2.74
C SER A 52 -3.79 -2.99 -3.64
N CYS A 53 -3.37 -4.09 -3.02
CA CYS A 53 -2.64 -5.14 -3.73
C CYS A 53 -3.49 -5.92 -4.74
N GLY A 54 -4.82 -5.95 -4.57
CA GLY A 54 -5.77 -6.57 -5.49
C GLY A 54 -6.64 -5.52 -6.19
N THR A 55 -7.15 -5.82 -7.38
CA THR A 55 -8.13 -4.93 -8.00
C THR A 55 -9.44 -4.96 -7.21
N ARG A 56 -9.93 -3.77 -6.85
CA ARG A 56 -11.31 -3.53 -6.41
C ARG A 56 -12.16 -2.96 -7.53
N ASP A 57 -11.52 -2.63 -8.66
CA ASP A 57 -12.19 -2.18 -9.86
C ASP A 57 -12.63 -3.40 -10.66
N THR A 58 -13.93 -3.68 -10.61
CA THR A 58 -14.58 -4.75 -11.36
C THR A 58 -14.99 -4.31 -12.76
N SER A 59 -14.55 -3.13 -13.22
CA SER A 59 -14.87 -2.62 -14.55
C SER A 59 -14.36 -3.57 -15.62
N PRO A 60 -15.22 -4.00 -16.57
CA PRO A 60 -14.83 -4.86 -17.68
C PRO A 60 -13.85 -4.17 -18.65
N TYR A 61 -13.66 -2.85 -18.53
CA TYR A 61 -12.70 -2.07 -19.29
C TYR A 61 -11.31 -2.03 -18.64
N PHE A 62 -11.17 -2.56 -17.43
CA PHE A 62 -9.91 -2.63 -16.71
C PHE A 62 -9.26 -4.00 -16.98
N ASN A 63 -8.17 -4.01 -17.77
CA ASN A 63 -7.47 -5.24 -18.11
C ASN A 63 -6.77 -5.83 -16.87
N LEU A 64 -7.27 -6.98 -16.40
CA LEU A 64 -6.80 -7.75 -15.24
C LEU A 64 -5.37 -8.31 -15.39
N THR A 65 -4.67 -8.06 -16.50
CA THR A 65 -3.39 -8.70 -16.85
C THR A 65 -2.16 -7.85 -16.50
N HIS A 66 -2.26 -6.78 -15.71
CA HIS A 66 -1.09 -5.98 -15.34
C HIS A 66 -0.78 -6.03 -13.84
N PRO A 67 0.13 -6.92 -13.41
CA PRO A 67 0.67 -6.87 -12.06
C PRO A 67 1.64 -5.69 -12.00
N SER A 68 1.21 -4.58 -11.40
CA SER A 68 2.07 -3.51 -10.86
C SER A 68 2.91 -2.63 -11.80
N GLU A 69 3.08 -2.96 -13.09
CA GLU A 69 3.91 -2.15 -14.01
C GLU A 69 3.16 -1.02 -14.75
N SER A 70 1.83 -1.10 -14.87
CA SER A 70 1.02 -0.06 -15.55
C SER A 70 0.34 0.95 -14.62
N GLY A 71 0.56 0.85 -13.31
CA GLY A 71 0.22 1.91 -12.36
C GLY A 71 -1.27 2.18 -12.15
N VAL A 72 -2.15 1.23 -12.44
CA VAL A 72 -3.56 1.36 -12.05
C VAL A 72 -3.92 0.21 -11.11
N VAL A 73 -4.14 0.60 -9.87
CA VAL A 73 -4.41 -0.24 -8.73
C VAL A 73 -5.82 0.17 -8.29
N GLY A 74 -6.73 -0.81 -8.15
CA GLY A 74 -8.18 -0.57 -8.08
C GLY A 74 -8.58 0.41 -6.97
N PHE A 75 -9.35 1.45 -7.32
CA PHE A 75 -9.65 2.66 -6.52
C PHE A 75 -8.41 3.32 -5.86
N CYS A 76 -8.32 4.65 -5.89
CA CYS A 76 -7.29 5.37 -5.12
C CYS A 76 -7.41 5.03 -3.63
N GLY A 77 -6.30 4.63 -2.99
CA GLY A 77 -6.22 4.45 -1.53
C GLY A 77 -6.26 2.99 -1.04
N ALA A 78 -6.41 2.79 0.27
CA ALA A 78 -6.30 1.49 0.94
C ALA A 78 -7.63 0.99 1.52
N GLY A 79 -7.81 -0.32 1.65
CA GLY A 79 -8.76 -0.93 2.58
C GLY A 79 -8.27 -0.81 4.03
N VAL A 80 -9.18 -0.83 5.00
CA VAL A 80 -8.83 -0.74 6.44
C VAL A 80 -7.95 -1.90 6.90
N ASP A 81 -8.14 -3.07 6.30
CA ASP A 81 -7.38 -4.30 6.52
C ASP A 81 -5.95 -4.23 5.96
N GLU A 82 -5.67 -3.26 5.08
CA GLU A 82 -4.36 -3.05 4.47
C GLU A 82 -3.48 -2.10 5.29
N VAL A 83 -4.07 -1.30 6.19
CA VAL A 83 -3.37 -0.33 7.06
C VAL A 83 -2.82 -1.04 8.30
N LEU A 84 -1.75 -1.81 8.11
CA LEU A 84 -1.12 -2.60 9.17
C LEU A 84 0.17 -1.93 9.67
N PRO A 85 0.39 -1.82 11.00
CA PRO A 85 1.59 -1.23 11.58
C PRO A 85 2.79 -2.19 11.55
N SER A 86 2.98 -2.90 10.43
CA SER A 86 4.12 -3.79 10.21
C SER A 86 5.41 -3.00 10.08
N LYS A 87 6.48 -3.46 10.73
CA LYS A 87 7.79 -2.82 10.63
C LYS A 87 8.49 -3.13 9.29
N GLY A 88 9.32 -2.20 8.82
CA GLY A 88 10.08 -2.32 7.58
C GLY A 88 9.29 -1.92 6.33
N VAL A 89 9.84 -2.28 5.16
CA VAL A 89 9.26 -1.96 3.84
C VAL A 89 8.66 -3.21 3.20
N ALA A 90 7.35 -3.23 3.00
CA ALA A 90 6.60 -4.34 2.42
C ALA A 90 5.94 -3.93 1.09
N LEU A 91 6.13 -4.75 0.05
CA LEU A 91 5.44 -4.59 -1.23
C LEU A 91 4.36 -5.65 -1.39
N CYS A 92 3.41 -5.39 -2.29
CA CYS A 92 2.45 -6.40 -2.69
C CYS A 92 3.16 -7.59 -3.32
N SER A 93 2.77 -8.81 -2.93
CA SER A 93 3.25 -10.02 -3.61
C SER A 93 2.42 -10.31 -4.87
N PRO A 94 2.98 -11.02 -5.86
CA PRO A 94 2.22 -11.49 -7.01
C PRO A 94 0.98 -12.32 -6.63
N ALA A 95 1.04 -13.07 -5.53
CA ALA A 95 -0.08 -13.86 -5.02
C ALA A 95 -1.24 -13.02 -4.45
N GLN A 96 -0.99 -11.76 -4.07
CA GLN A 96 -2.02 -10.82 -3.59
C GLN A 96 -2.73 -10.11 -4.75
N ALA A 97 -2.08 -9.96 -5.89
CA ALA A 97 -2.68 -9.39 -7.10
C ALA A 97 -3.76 -10.29 -7.72
N GLY A 98 -3.68 -11.61 -7.51
CA GLY A 98 -4.64 -12.59 -8.03
C GLY A 98 -5.80 -12.96 -7.09
N ARG A 99 -5.90 -12.37 -5.89
CA ARG A 99 -6.98 -12.67 -4.93
C ARG A 99 -8.26 -11.84 -5.12
N ALA A 100 -8.38 -11.13 -6.23
CA ALA A 100 -9.61 -10.43 -6.58
C ALA A 100 -10.71 -11.36 -7.14
N ASP A 101 -10.40 -12.64 -7.45
CA ASP A 101 -11.31 -13.50 -8.23
C ASP A 101 -11.85 -14.76 -7.53
N SER A 102 -11.59 -15.03 -6.25
CA SER A 102 -12.21 -16.21 -5.61
C SER A 102 -13.59 -15.87 -5.03
N TRP A 103 -14.61 -15.94 -5.88
CA TRP A 103 -16.02 -16.09 -5.49
C TRP A 103 -16.32 -17.43 -4.77
N GLU A 104 -15.32 -18.21 -4.37
CA GLU A 104 -15.49 -19.52 -3.73
C GLU A 104 -15.99 -19.46 -2.28
N GLY A 105 -16.30 -18.27 -1.74
CA GLY A 105 -16.92 -18.11 -0.42
C GLY A 105 -18.45 -17.88 -0.42
N ALA A 106 -19.05 -17.49 -1.55
CA ALA A 106 -20.47 -17.12 -1.59
C ALA A 106 -21.42 -18.27 -1.99
N ALA A 107 -20.87 -19.40 -2.45
CA ALA A 107 -21.67 -20.56 -2.88
C ALA A 107 -22.02 -21.55 -1.75
N ALA A 108 -21.48 -21.36 -0.53
CA ALA A 108 -21.68 -22.31 0.57
C ALA A 108 -23.00 -22.13 1.36
N LEU A 109 -23.90 -21.21 0.95
CA LEU A 109 -25.18 -20.95 1.63
C LEU A 109 -26.42 -21.14 0.76
N LEU A 110 -26.30 -21.76 -0.43
CA LEU A 110 -27.45 -22.04 -1.31
C LEU A 110 -27.73 -23.53 -1.56
N TYR A 111 -27.05 -24.43 -0.85
CA TYR A 111 -27.36 -25.86 -0.82
C TYR A 111 -27.28 -26.44 0.60
N ALA A 112 -27.99 -25.81 1.54
CA ALA A 112 -28.37 -26.43 2.82
C ALA A 112 -29.90 -26.36 2.96
#